data_AF-A0A2P4XJL2-F1
#
_entry.id   AF-A0A2P4XJL2-F1
#
_cell.length_a   1.000
_cell.length_b   1.000
_cell.length_c   1.000
_cell.angle_alpha   90.00
_cell.angle_beta   90.00
_cell.angle_gamma   90.00
#
_symmetry.space_group_name_H-M   'P 1'
#
loop_
_entity.id
_entity.type
_entity.pdbx_description
1 polymer ?
#
loop_
_entity_poly.entity_id
_entity_poly.type
_entity_poly.pdbx_seq_one_letter_code
_entity_poly.pdbx_strand_id
1 'polypeptide(L)'
;MTSTSSTRSKTAADILDIFNADVTRYFDQEDDELDPYVVCDGVSVDAFNEYIGDGEGLRIGLRFMWLSDDGRIMIVDLPTLVHECTADSFKKLFNHAVGNASEWGNALPNKEADATFGPKESTPPAPRTGIADLVTLAVEIGRSQTWASLEQAVRWWLGYPGIEYVLLLKISARAQQMRYALYDSSTDAIIPTASDTFRRRANGAAVNVTFDMRRILAMPANVALRTQSLLSTCAPLWMKSSRALHKNSFEIVEES
;
A
#
# COMPACT_ATOMS: atom_id res chain seq x y z
N MET A 1 37.31 -22.76 -16.90
CA MET A 1 35.94 -23.31 -16.88
C MET A 1 35.42 -23.18 -15.47
N THR A 2 34.66 -22.13 -15.19
CA THR A 2 33.99 -21.91 -13.91
C THR A 2 32.71 -22.74 -13.90
N SER A 3 32.63 -23.68 -12.95
CA SER A 3 31.45 -24.49 -12.69
C SER A 3 30.33 -23.60 -12.17
N THR A 4 29.36 -23.26 -13.02
CA THR A 4 28.05 -22.77 -12.58
C THR A 4 27.35 -23.94 -11.89
N SER A 5 27.37 -23.93 -10.55
CA SER A 5 26.45 -24.74 -9.75
C SER A 5 25.03 -24.35 -10.16
N SER A 6 24.37 -25.22 -10.92
CA SER A 6 22.94 -25.12 -11.18
C SER A 6 22.21 -25.42 -9.88
N THR A 7 22.03 -24.41 -9.03
CA THR A 7 21.17 -24.51 -7.85
C THR A 7 19.76 -24.84 -8.32
N ARG A 8 19.21 -25.94 -7.85
CA ARG A 8 17.83 -26.35 -8.14
C ARG A 8 16.87 -25.22 -7.76
N SER A 9 15.96 -24.85 -8.66
CA SER A 9 14.88 -23.91 -8.37
C SER A 9 14.06 -24.37 -7.17
N LYS A 10 13.73 -23.45 -6.28
CA LYS A 10 12.89 -23.72 -5.11
C LYS A 10 11.45 -24.02 -5.50
N THR A 11 10.81 -24.90 -4.74
CA THR A 11 9.39 -25.23 -4.82
C THR A 11 8.60 -24.52 -3.71
N ALA A 12 7.27 -24.49 -3.78
CA ALA A 12 6.41 -23.96 -2.73
C ALA A 12 6.65 -24.63 -1.35
N ALA A 13 6.90 -25.95 -1.34
CA ALA A 13 7.23 -26.69 -0.12
C ALA A 13 8.57 -26.23 0.49
N ASP A 14 9.59 -25.98 -0.35
CA ASP A 14 10.88 -25.44 0.13
C ASP A 14 10.71 -24.05 0.75
N ILE A 15 9.83 -23.20 0.18
CA ILE A 15 9.54 -21.86 0.71
C ILE A 15 8.89 -21.96 2.09
N LEU A 16 7.86 -22.81 2.22
CA LEU A 16 7.13 -23.01 3.47
C LEU A 16 8.07 -23.44 4.62
N ASP A 17 8.99 -24.37 4.36
CA ASP A 17 9.94 -24.84 5.37
C ASP A 17 10.88 -23.72 5.86
N ILE A 18 11.28 -22.80 4.99
CA ILE A 18 12.17 -21.68 5.32
C ILE A 18 11.46 -20.63 6.19
N PHE A 19 10.19 -20.33 5.88
CA PHE A 19 9.39 -19.36 6.63
C PHE A 19 9.07 -19.77 8.08
N ASN A 20 9.41 -21.00 8.50
CA ASN A 20 9.29 -21.43 9.88
C ASN A 20 10.34 -20.84 10.83
N ALA A 21 11.42 -20.23 10.30
CA ALA A 21 12.40 -19.52 11.11
C ALA A 21 11.82 -18.26 11.78
N ASP A 22 12.33 -17.91 12.96
CA ASP A 22 11.87 -16.73 13.69
C ASP A 22 12.47 -15.43 13.10
N VAL A 23 11.77 -14.85 12.13
CA VAL A 23 12.15 -13.59 11.46
C VAL A 23 11.75 -12.34 12.23
N THR A 24 10.89 -12.43 13.26
CA THR A 24 10.39 -11.24 13.96
C THR A 24 11.50 -10.50 14.68
N ARG A 25 12.52 -11.22 15.16
CA ARG A 25 13.70 -10.65 15.81
C ARG A 25 14.43 -9.61 14.94
N TYR A 26 14.41 -9.77 13.61
CA TYR A 26 15.00 -8.79 12.70
C TYR A 26 14.24 -7.45 12.72
N PHE A 27 12.92 -7.48 12.95
CA PHE A 27 12.05 -6.31 12.95
C PHE A 27 11.69 -5.81 14.36
N ASP A 28 12.03 -6.55 15.43
CA ASP A 28 11.82 -6.21 16.84
C ASP A 28 12.81 -5.14 17.38
N GLN A 29 13.27 -4.25 16.50
CA GLN A 29 14.13 -3.12 16.84
C GLN A 29 13.33 -1.81 16.74
N GLU A 30 13.72 -0.78 17.51
CA GLU A 30 13.08 0.54 17.43
C GLU A 30 13.42 1.28 16.13
N ASP A 31 14.26 0.71 15.27
CA ASP A 31 14.66 1.27 13.98
C ASP A 31 13.48 1.25 13.00
N ASP A 32 13.37 2.32 12.22
CA ASP A 32 12.36 2.52 11.20
C ASP A 32 12.98 2.69 9.80
N GLU A 33 14.26 2.36 9.63
CA GLU A 33 14.99 2.34 8.36
C GLU A 33 15.70 0.99 8.15
N LEU A 34 14.95 -0.11 8.29
CA LEU A 34 15.43 -1.47 8.05
C LEU A 34 15.42 -1.81 6.58
N ASP A 35 16.52 -2.39 6.11
CA ASP A 35 16.57 -3.04 4.82
C ASP A 35 15.64 -4.27 4.82
N PRO A 36 15.07 -4.66 3.66
CA PRO A 36 14.24 -5.86 3.61
C PRO A 36 15.05 -7.12 3.97
N TYR A 37 14.40 -8.03 4.69
CA TYR A 37 15.01 -9.29 5.11
C TYR A 37 14.89 -10.34 3.99
N VAL A 38 16.02 -10.75 3.41
CA VAL A 38 16.05 -11.81 2.39
C VAL A 38 15.79 -13.17 3.05
N VAL A 39 14.69 -13.80 2.69
CA VAL A 39 14.27 -15.12 3.22
C VAL A 39 14.96 -16.25 2.46
N CYS A 40 14.88 -16.23 1.12
CA CYS A 40 15.51 -17.21 0.26
C CYS A 40 15.69 -16.70 -1.17
N ASP A 41 16.52 -17.40 -1.94
CA ASP A 41 16.83 -17.13 -3.35
C ASP A 41 16.44 -18.31 -4.26
N GLY A 42 16.51 -18.09 -5.57
CA GLY A 42 16.24 -19.12 -6.57
C GLY A 42 14.77 -19.52 -6.67
N VAL A 43 13.86 -18.58 -6.40
CA VAL A 43 12.41 -18.76 -6.46
C VAL A 43 11.86 -18.24 -7.79
N SER A 44 11.06 -19.06 -8.47
CA SER A 44 10.29 -18.62 -9.65
C SER A 44 8.98 -17.96 -9.24
N VAL A 45 8.41 -17.12 -10.12
CA VAL A 45 7.07 -16.54 -9.93
C VAL A 45 6.01 -17.62 -9.72
N ASP A 46 6.10 -18.73 -10.44
CA ASP A 46 5.13 -19.84 -10.31
C ASP A 46 5.23 -20.50 -8.93
N ALA A 47 6.44 -20.80 -8.46
CA ALA A 47 6.65 -21.40 -7.13
C ALA A 47 6.22 -20.44 -6.01
N PHE A 48 6.44 -19.13 -6.18
CA PHE A 48 5.98 -18.13 -5.23
C PHE A 48 4.45 -18.05 -5.19
N ASN A 49 3.79 -17.97 -6.36
CA ASN A 49 2.34 -17.93 -6.44
C ASN A 49 1.70 -19.21 -5.88
N GLU A 50 2.31 -20.38 -6.12
CA GLU A 50 1.87 -21.65 -5.53
C GLU A 50 1.99 -21.65 -4.00
N TYR A 51 3.07 -21.08 -3.45
CA TYR A 51 3.24 -20.92 -2.00
C TYR A 51 2.20 -19.96 -1.39
N ILE A 52 1.94 -18.84 -2.05
CA ILE A 52 0.97 -17.83 -1.59
C ILE A 52 -0.45 -18.39 -1.63
N GLY A 53 -0.81 -19.15 -2.67
CA GLY A 53 -2.16 -19.70 -2.83
C GLY A 53 -3.22 -18.59 -2.90
N ASP A 54 -4.25 -18.70 -2.07
CA ASP A 54 -5.29 -17.68 -1.89
C ASP A 54 -4.91 -16.62 -0.82
N GLY A 55 -3.73 -16.75 -0.21
CA GLY A 55 -3.24 -15.88 0.87
C GLY A 55 -3.73 -16.27 2.26
N GLU A 56 -4.66 -17.23 2.39
CA GLU A 56 -5.20 -17.64 3.69
C GLU A 56 -4.19 -18.47 4.49
N GLY A 57 -4.08 -18.19 5.78
CA GLY A 57 -3.20 -18.94 6.69
C GLY A 57 -1.69 -18.67 6.52
N LEU A 58 -1.30 -17.72 5.68
CA LEU A 58 0.09 -17.27 5.60
C LEU A 58 0.55 -16.68 6.94
N ARG A 59 1.72 -17.12 7.41
CA ARG A 59 2.33 -16.58 8.65
C ARG A 59 2.64 -15.09 8.52
N ILE A 60 3.04 -14.65 7.33
CA ILE A 60 3.30 -13.27 6.95
C ILE A 60 2.45 -13.02 5.72
N GLY A 61 1.61 -11.99 5.72
CA GLY A 61 0.75 -11.69 4.57
C GLY A 61 1.58 -11.27 3.35
N LEU A 62 1.05 -11.50 2.14
CA LEU A 62 1.72 -11.14 0.88
C LEU A 62 2.07 -9.64 0.82
N ARG A 63 1.25 -8.76 1.41
CA ARG A 63 1.57 -7.31 1.51
C ARG A 63 2.89 -6.97 2.20
N PHE A 64 3.43 -7.90 2.98
CA PHE A 64 4.72 -7.77 3.65
C PHE A 64 5.86 -8.49 2.94
N MET A 65 5.59 -9.12 1.79
CA MET A 65 6.57 -9.84 1.01
C MET A 65 6.82 -9.16 -0.33
N TRP A 66 8.01 -9.42 -0.87
CA TRP A 66 8.39 -9.05 -2.21
C TRP A 66 9.13 -10.21 -2.88
N LEU A 67 8.77 -10.53 -4.12
CA LEU A 67 9.58 -11.37 -5.00
C LEU A 67 10.32 -10.46 -5.96
N SER A 68 11.64 -10.40 -5.85
CA SER A 68 12.47 -9.64 -6.78
C SER A 68 12.62 -10.36 -8.13
N ASP A 69 12.97 -9.60 -9.18
CA ASP A 69 13.18 -10.13 -10.53
C ASP A 69 14.29 -11.19 -10.61
N ASP A 70 15.25 -11.16 -9.67
CA ASP A 70 16.32 -12.16 -9.54
C ASP A 70 15.91 -13.38 -8.68
N GLY A 71 14.63 -13.50 -8.33
CA GLY A 71 14.07 -14.67 -7.67
C GLY A 71 14.37 -14.75 -6.18
N ARG A 72 14.52 -13.61 -5.49
CA ARG A 72 14.64 -13.57 -4.02
C ARG A 72 13.29 -13.21 -3.40
N ILE A 73 12.88 -14.00 -2.40
CA ILE A 73 11.78 -13.61 -1.52
C ILE A 73 12.35 -12.77 -0.39
N MET A 74 11.76 -11.59 -0.18
CA MET A 74 12.14 -10.64 0.85
C MET A 74 10.92 -10.33 1.69
N ILE A 75 11.09 -10.21 3.00
CA ILE A 75 10.11 -9.58 3.88
C ILE A 75 10.47 -8.09 3.94
N VAL A 76 9.56 -7.23 3.49
CA VAL A 76 9.80 -5.80 3.43
C VAL A 76 9.45 -5.11 4.75
N ASP A 77 8.39 -5.55 5.42
CA ASP A 77 7.96 -5.02 6.72
C ASP A 77 7.25 -6.13 7.52
N LEU A 78 6.79 -5.84 8.74
CA LEU A 78 5.90 -6.73 9.49
C LEU A 78 4.65 -6.01 9.99
N PRO A 79 3.54 -6.73 10.19
CA PRO A 79 2.35 -6.15 10.76
C PRO A 79 2.64 -5.68 12.19
N THR A 80 2.56 -4.36 12.41
CA THR A 80 2.59 -3.77 13.75
C THR A 80 1.25 -3.11 14.04
N LEU A 81 0.90 -2.93 15.32
CA LEU A 81 -0.36 -2.27 15.69
C LEU A 81 -0.51 -0.89 15.03
N VAL A 82 0.58 -0.12 14.96
CA VAL A 82 0.63 1.21 14.34
C VAL A 82 0.39 1.13 12.84
N HIS A 83 1.05 0.18 12.17
CA HIS A 83 0.86 -0.08 10.74
C HIS A 83 -0.60 -0.43 10.43
N GLU A 84 -1.14 -1.45 11.10
CA GLU A 84 -2.52 -1.92 10.88
C GLU A 84 -3.55 -0.84 11.16
N CYS A 85 -3.39 -0.10 12.27
CA CYS A 85 -4.29 1.00 12.58
C CYS A 85 -4.25 2.11 11.52
N THR A 86 -3.09 2.35 10.89
CA THR A 86 -2.96 3.37 9.83
C THR A 86 -3.66 2.92 8.56
N ALA A 87 -3.44 1.67 8.13
CA ALA A 87 -4.14 1.07 6.99
C ALA A 87 -5.66 1.14 7.19
N ASP A 88 -6.14 0.69 8.34
CA ASP A 88 -7.56 0.72 8.72
C ASP A 88 -8.15 2.14 8.72
N SER A 89 -7.42 3.10 9.30
CA SER A 89 -7.85 4.50 9.34
C SER A 89 -7.90 5.08 7.93
N PHE A 90 -6.89 4.83 7.09
CA PHE A 90 -6.90 5.27 5.70
C PHE A 90 -8.12 4.71 4.95
N LYS A 91 -8.34 3.39 5.01
CA LYS A 91 -9.47 2.71 4.36
C LYS A 91 -10.81 3.32 4.75
N LYS A 92 -11.05 3.52 6.05
CA LYS A 92 -12.30 4.12 6.56
C LYS A 92 -12.53 5.54 6.03
N LEU A 93 -11.48 6.35 6.01
CA LEU A 93 -11.55 7.74 5.55
C LEU A 93 -11.75 7.84 4.04
N PHE A 94 -10.99 7.05 3.29
CA PHE A 94 -11.10 7.01 1.84
C PHE A 94 -12.49 6.54 1.41
N ASN A 95 -12.98 5.43 1.96
CA ASN A 95 -14.33 4.91 1.68
C ASN A 95 -15.44 5.91 2.03
N HIS A 96 -15.27 6.66 3.12
CA HIS A 96 -16.20 7.72 3.48
C HIS A 96 -16.17 8.88 2.48
N ALA A 97 -14.98 9.30 2.04
CA ALA A 97 -14.80 10.41 1.09
C ALA A 97 -15.37 10.09 -0.30
N VAL A 98 -15.20 8.86 -0.79
CA VAL A 98 -15.67 8.47 -2.14
C VAL A 98 -17.15 8.05 -2.18
N GLY A 99 -17.84 8.03 -1.04
CA GLY A 99 -19.26 7.68 -0.96
C GLY A 99 -19.59 6.25 -1.39
N ASN A 100 -18.58 5.39 -1.54
CA ASN A 100 -18.69 4.02 -2.02
C ASN A 100 -17.85 3.10 -1.12
N ALA A 101 -18.51 2.20 -0.41
CA ALA A 101 -18.00 1.57 0.80
C ALA A 101 -17.09 0.35 0.56
N SER A 102 -16.56 0.14 -0.65
CA SER A 102 -15.86 -1.10 -0.94
C SER A 102 -14.45 -0.91 -1.42
N GLU A 103 -13.54 -1.34 -0.56
CA GLU A 103 -12.22 -1.83 -0.91
C GLU A 103 -12.32 -2.92 -1.99
N TRP A 104 -11.31 -2.99 -2.83
CA TRP A 104 -11.02 -4.15 -3.65
C TRP A 104 -9.79 -4.83 -3.07
N GLY A 105 -9.97 -6.03 -2.49
CA GLY A 105 -8.89 -6.82 -1.93
C GLY A 105 -8.68 -8.07 -2.77
N ASN A 106 -7.95 -7.95 -3.88
CA ASN A 106 -7.36 -9.12 -4.53
C ASN A 106 -5.85 -8.90 -4.55
N ALA A 107 -5.13 -9.80 -3.87
CA ALA A 107 -3.73 -10.02 -4.15
C ALA A 107 -3.56 -10.25 -5.66
N LEU A 108 -2.73 -9.42 -6.31
CA LEU A 108 -2.30 -9.69 -7.67
C LEU A 108 -1.28 -10.83 -7.61
N PRO A 109 -1.09 -11.60 -8.69
CA PRO A 109 -0.01 -12.57 -8.75
C PRO A 109 1.28 -11.88 -8.33
N ASN A 110 1.90 -12.35 -7.25
CA ASN A 110 3.11 -11.85 -6.60
C ASN A 110 3.10 -10.52 -5.81
N LYS A 111 2.01 -9.73 -5.74
CA LYS A 111 1.99 -8.47 -4.97
C LYS A 111 0.62 -8.12 -4.40
N GLU A 112 0.64 -7.62 -3.17
CA GLU A 112 -0.51 -7.07 -2.45
C GLU A 112 -0.08 -5.72 -1.82
N ALA A 113 -0.92 -4.69 -1.85
CA ALA A 113 -0.68 -3.42 -1.16
C ALA A 113 -1.45 -3.38 0.17
N ASP A 114 -1.12 -2.42 1.04
CA ASP A 114 -1.82 -2.27 2.32
C ASP A 114 -3.28 -1.83 2.17
N ALA A 115 -3.56 -1.05 1.11
CA ALA A 115 -4.91 -0.79 0.66
C ALA A 115 -4.94 -0.55 -0.85
N THR A 116 -5.99 -1.06 -1.50
CA THR A 116 -6.24 -0.85 -2.93
C THR A 116 -7.67 -0.39 -3.17
N PHE A 117 -7.81 0.55 -4.11
CA PHE A 117 -9.08 1.13 -4.50
C PHE A 117 -9.18 1.21 -6.02
N GLY A 118 -10.42 1.17 -6.50
CA GLY A 118 -10.74 1.26 -7.91
C GLY A 118 -12.25 1.23 -8.14
N PRO A 119 -12.68 1.38 -9.40
CA PRO A 119 -14.09 1.29 -9.74
C PRO A 119 -14.58 -0.15 -9.66
N LYS A 120 -15.84 -0.32 -9.26
CA LYS A 120 -16.59 -1.57 -9.46
C LYS A 120 -17.48 -1.45 -10.68
N GLU A 121 -17.86 -2.57 -11.27
CA GLU A 121 -18.95 -2.59 -12.27
C GLU A 121 -20.22 -1.88 -11.77
N SER A 122 -20.49 -1.97 -10.46
CA SER A 122 -21.63 -1.33 -9.81
C SER A 122 -21.42 0.14 -9.42
N THR A 123 -20.22 0.71 -9.59
CA THR A 123 -19.95 2.13 -9.31
C THR A 123 -20.78 3.00 -10.24
N PRO A 124 -21.62 3.93 -9.73
CA PRO A 124 -22.33 4.91 -10.55
C PRO A 124 -21.57 6.25 -10.62
N PRO A 125 -21.41 6.88 -11.80
CA PRO A 125 -21.75 6.36 -13.12
C PRO A 125 -20.88 5.14 -13.47
N ALA A 126 -21.37 4.29 -14.37
CA ALA A 126 -20.63 3.12 -14.80
C ALA A 126 -19.20 3.52 -15.22
N PRO A 127 -18.18 2.78 -14.77
CA PRO A 127 -16.80 3.09 -15.11
C PRO A 127 -16.55 2.94 -16.62
N ARG A 128 -15.47 3.56 -17.09
CA ARG A 128 -14.96 3.36 -18.45
C ARG A 128 -14.81 1.85 -18.74
N THR A 129 -15.21 1.43 -19.94
CA THR A 129 -15.15 0.03 -20.37
C THR A 129 -13.73 -0.54 -20.23
N GLY A 130 -13.62 -1.75 -19.68
CA GLY A 130 -12.34 -2.43 -19.52
C GLY A 130 -11.49 -1.97 -18.32
N ILE A 131 -12.01 -1.05 -17.49
CA ILE A 131 -11.32 -0.56 -16.29
C ILE A 131 -12.05 -0.97 -15.00
N ALA A 132 -13.28 -1.47 -15.09
CA ALA A 132 -13.98 -2.04 -13.94
C ALA A 132 -13.12 -3.13 -13.28
N ASP A 133 -13.07 -3.12 -11.95
CA ASP A 133 -12.36 -4.08 -11.11
C ASP A 133 -10.82 -4.05 -11.23
N LEU A 134 -10.27 -3.06 -11.93
CA LEU A 134 -8.84 -2.76 -11.88
C LEU A 134 -8.50 -1.94 -10.62
N VAL A 135 -7.29 -2.14 -10.10
CA VAL A 135 -6.70 -1.27 -9.09
C VAL A 135 -6.26 0.05 -9.74
N THR A 136 -6.82 1.17 -9.29
CA THR A 136 -6.46 2.52 -9.77
C THR A 136 -5.76 3.36 -8.71
N LEU A 137 -5.87 2.98 -7.43
CA LEU A 137 -5.09 3.55 -6.34
C LEU A 137 -4.49 2.42 -5.51
N ALA A 138 -3.17 2.44 -5.35
CA ALA A 138 -2.46 1.60 -4.39
C ALA A 138 -1.89 2.46 -3.26
N VAL A 139 -2.00 1.96 -2.03
CA VAL A 139 -1.46 2.59 -0.83
C VAL A 139 -0.49 1.62 -0.17
N GLU A 140 0.73 2.08 0.07
CA GLU A 140 1.80 1.33 0.70
C GLU A 140 2.23 2.04 1.97
N ILE A 141 2.32 1.28 3.06
CA ILE A 141 2.57 1.80 4.40
C ILE A 141 3.84 1.13 4.94
N GLY A 142 4.88 1.93 5.14
CA GLY A 142 6.09 1.49 5.84
C GLY A 142 6.03 1.86 7.30
N ARG A 143 6.34 0.91 8.19
CA ARG A 143 6.73 1.18 9.57
C ARG A 143 8.23 0.97 9.73
N SER A 144 8.74 -0.22 9.44
CA SER A 144 10.14 -0.56 9.68
C SER A 144 10.99 -0.42 8.42
N GLN A 145 10.38 -0.63 7.25
CA GLN A 145 11.11 -0.65 5.98
C GLN A 145 11.66 0.73 5.58
N THR A 146 12.80 0.78 4.89
CA THR A 146 13.34 2.06 4.39
C THR A 146 12.40 2.76 3.40
N TRP A 147 12.57 4.08 3.26
CA TRP A 147 11.87 4.83 2.21
C TRP A 147 12.18 4.30 0.80
N ALA A 148 13.42 3.89 0.55
CA ALA A 148 13.83 3.30 -0.73
C ALA A 148 13.13 1.96 -1.01
N SER A 149 12.82 1.17 0.01
CA SER A 149 11.99 -0.04 -0.11
C SER A 149 10.57 0.30 -0.59
N LEU A 150 9.94 1.32 0.00
CA LEU A 150 8.62 1.79 -0.45
C LEU A 150 8.63 2.31 -1.90
N GLU A 151 9.69 3.01 -2.31
CA GLU A 151 9.83 3.49 -3.70
C GLU A 151 9.96 2.36 -4.73
N GLN A 152 10.41 1.15 -4.33
CA GLN A 152 10.38 -0.02 -5.21
C GLN A 152 8.94 -0.46 -5.49
N ALA A 153 8.05 -0.40 -4.50
CA ALA A 153 6.63 -0.70 -4.70
C ALA A 153 5.97 0.27 -5.70
N VAL A 154 6.34 1.55 -5.69
CA VAL A 154 5.86 2.54 -6.67
C VAL A 154 6.17 2.11 -8.10
N ARG A 155 7.40 1.66 -8.37
CA ARG A 155 7.82 1.25 -9.72
C ARG A 155 6.98 0.08 -10.24
N TRP A 156 6.65 -0.86 -9.37
CA TRP A 156 5.82 -1.99 -9.71
C TRP A 156 4.37 -1.57 -9.96
N TRP A 157 3.78 -0.78 -9.06
CA TRP A 157 2.40 -0.30 -9.21
C TRP A 157 2.22 0.57 -10.44
N LEU A 158 3.14 1.49 -10.74
CA LEU A 158 3.07 2.30 -11.96
C LEU A 158 3.20 1.47 -13.26
N GLY A 159 3.67 0.22 -13.17
CA GLY A 159 3.64 -0.74 -14.28
C GLY A 159 2.30 -1.49 -14.42
N TYR A 160 1.40 -1.39 -13.45
CA TYR A 160 0.10 -2.06 -13.48
C TYR A 160 -0.90 -1.32 -14.39
N PRO A 161 -1.59 -1.99 -15.35
CA PRO A 161 -2.42 -1.33 -16.38
C PRO A 161 -3.59 -0.46 -15.92
N GLY A 162 -3.95 -0.48 -14.62
CA GLY A 162 -5.03 0.33 -14.06
C GLY A 162 -4.60 1.49 -13.17
N ILE A 163 -3.33 1.55 -12.73
CA ILE A 163 -2.92 2.50 -11.69
C ILE A 163 -3.01 3.94 -12.20
N GLU A 164 -3.76 4.76 -11.46
CA GLU A 164 -3.83 6.20 -11.64
C GLU A 164 -2.93 6.91 -10.62
N TYR A 165 -2.93 6.42 -9.38
CA TYR A 165 -2.15 6.97 -8.26
C TYR A 165 -1.49 5.88 -7.40
N VAL A 166 -0.35 6.21 -6.81
CA VAL A 166 0.29 5.45 -5.73
C VAL A 166 0.58 6.38 -4.56
N LEU A 167 0.09 6.05 -3.36
CA LEU A 167 0.37 6.80 -2.14
C LEU A 167 1.31 5.99 -1.23
N LEU A 168 2.47 6.56 -0.94
CA LEU A 168 3.37 6.05 0.10
C LEU A 168 3.09 6.77 1.42
N LEU A 169 3.01 6.01 2.51
CA LEU A 169 3.00 6.50 3.88
C LEU A 169 4.14 5.83 4.65
N LYS A 170 5.04 6.62 5.25
CA LYS A 170 6.09 6.10 6.13
C LYS A 170 5.87 6.62 7.54
N ILE A 171 5.71 5.70 8.48
CA ILE A 171 5.42 6.00 9.88
C ILE A 171 6.68 5.82 10.69
N SER A 172 6.98 6.80 11.55
CA SER A 172 8.07 6.66 12.51
C SER A 172 7.76 5.60 13.56
N ALA A 173 8.81 5.02 14.15
CA ALA A 173 8.69 3.99 15.18
C ALA A 173 7.70 4.29 16.33
N ARG A 174 7.65 5.56 16.76
CA ARG A 174 6.78 6.02 17.87
C ARG A 174 5.45 6.62 17.42
N ALA A 175 5.11 6.51 16.14
CA ALA A 175 3.93 7.16 15.54
C ALA A 175 3.87 8.67 15.85
N GLN A 176 5.02 9.33 15.88
CA GLN A 176 5.14 10.77 16.14
C GLN A 176 5.38 11.58 14.88
N GLN A 177 5.86 10.94 13.82
CA GLN A 177 6.09 11.53 12.51
C GLN A 177 5.57 10.59 11.43
N MET A 178 5.04 11.17 10.37
CA MET A 178 4.68 10.46 9.15
C MET A 178 5.21 11.26 7.95
N ARG A 179 5.80 10.56 6.99
CA ARG A 179 6.16 11.09 5.68
C ARG A 179 5.18 10.53 4.66
N TYR A 180 4.78 11.32 3.68
CA TYR A 180 4.00 10.84 2.56
C TYR A 180 4.61 11.27 1.22
N ALA A 181 4.27 10.52 0.17
CA ALA A 181 4.50 10.90 -1.20
C ALA A 181 3.40 10.33 -2.10
N LEU A 182 2.78 11.19 -2.90
CA LEU A 182 1.79 10.83 -3.92
C LEU A 182 2.48 10.81 -5.28
N TYR A 183 2.36 9.68 -5.98
CA TYR A 183 2.81 9.51 -7.35
C TYR A 183 1.59 9.45 -8.26
N ASP A 184 1.68 10.14 -9.39
CA ASP A 184 0.64 10.22 -10.41
C ASP A 184 1.13 9.52 -11.68
N SER A 185 0.36 8.54 -12.16
CA SER A 185 0.66 7.80 -13.39
C SER A 185 0.75 8.66 -14.66
N SER A 186 0.18 9.87 -14.65
CA SER A 186 0.21 10.80 -15.79
C SER A 186 1.55 11.51 -15.95
N THR A 187 2.47 11.38 -15.00
CA THR A 187 3.81 11.98 -15.09
C THR A 187 4.78 11.07 -15.83
N ASP A 188 5.58 11.64 -16.75
CA ASP A 188 6.57 10.90 -17.54
C ASP A 188 7.76 10.36 -16.71
N ALA A 189 7.93 10.86 -15.47
CA ALA A 189 8.99 10.46 -14.56
C ALA A 189 8.42 9.95 -13.24
N ILE A 190 9.07 8.97 -12.64
CA ILE A 190 8.71 8.45 -11.31
C ILE A 190 9.19 9.45 -10.24
N ILE A 191 8.44 10.54 -10.08
CA ILE A 191 8.68 11.62 -9.13
C ILE A 191 7.34 11.93 -8.44
N PRO A 192 7.32 12.13 -7.11
CA PRO A 192 6.07 12.45 -6.44
C PRO A 192 5.55 13.84 -6.83
N THR A 193 4.25 13.93 -7.13
CA THR A 193 3.56 15.20 -7.41
C THR A 193 3.25 15.98 -6.14
N ALA A 194 3.15 15.28 -5.01
CA ALA A 194 3.05 15.86 -3.68
C ALA A 194 3.84 15.01 -2.68
N SER A 195 4.57 15.65 -1.77
CA SER A 195 5.24 14.97 -0.68
C SER A 195 5.49 15.92 0.48
N ASP A 196 5.37 15.42 1.71
CA ASP A 196 5.77 16.17 2.90
C ASP A 196 6.08 15.23 4.06
N THR A 197 6.62 15.78 5.14
CA THR A 197 6.80 15.12 6.42
C THR A 197 6.14 15.94 7.52
N PHE A 198 5.21 15.32 8.23
CA PHE A 198 4.50 15.97 9.31
C PHE A 198 4.67 15.24 10.63
N ARG A 199 4.61 16.01 11.72
CA ARG A 199 4.75 15.52 13.09
C ARG A 199 3.44 15.67 13.83
N ARG A 200 3.18 14.74 14.75
CA ARG A 200 2.12 14.85 15.74
C ARG A 200 2.32 16.13 16.54
N ARG A 201 1.40 17.09 16.42
CA ARG A 201 1.36 18.33 17.20
C ARG A 201 -0.05 18.48 17.75
N ALA A 202 -0.27 18.98 18.96
CA ALA A 202 -1.65 19.07 19.48
C ALA A 202 -2.57 20.05 18.72
N ASN A 203 -1.99 21.00 17.98
CA ASN A 203 -2.67 22.07 17.24
C ASN A 203 -2.07 22.26 15.83
N GLY A 204 -1.72 21.18 15.15
CA GLY A 204 -1.16 21.25 13.79
C GLY A 204 -2.24 21.55 12.74
N ALA A 205 -1.88 22.25 11.67
CA ALA A 205 -2.73 22.31 10.47
C ALA A 205 -2.84 20.90 9.85
N ALA A 206 -3.97 20.63 9.21
CA ALA A 206 -4.19 19.40 8.50
C ALA A 206 -3.19 19.24 7.35
N VAL A 207 -2.74 18.01 7.10
CA VAL A 207 -2.04 17.69 5.86
C VAL A 207 -3.06 17.15 4.88
N ASN A 208 -3.18 17.83 3.74
CA ASN A 208 -4.16 17.49 2.73
C ASN A 208 -3.48 16.77 1.58
N VAL A 209 -3.99 15.60 1.23
CA VAL A 209 -3.60 14.86 0.02
C VAL A 209 -4.79 14.88 -0.90
N THR A 210 -4.61 15.48 -2.07
CA THR A 210 -5.68 15.68 -3.04
C THR A 210 -5.65 14.58 -4.09
N PHE A 211 -6.82 14.06 -4.45
CA PHE A 211 -6.97 13.12 -5.54
C PHE A 211 -8.09 13.57 -6.49
N ASP A 212 -7.92 13.33 -7.78
CA ASP A 212 -9.03 13.35 -8.73
C ASP A 212 -9.83 12.05 -8.61
N MET A 213 -11.00 12.13 -7.98
CA MET A 213 -11.89 10.99 -7.78
C MET A 213 -12.47 10.45 -9.09
N ARG A 214 -12.54 11.26 -10.15
CA ARG A 214 -12.98 10.76 -11.47
C ARG A 214 -11.95 9.80 -12.03
N ARG A 215 -10.67 10.01 -11.79
CA ARG A 215 -9.60 9.08 -12.21
C ARG A 215 -9.66 7.78 -11.42
N ILE A 216 -9.74 7.87 -10.09
CA ILE A 216 -9.83 6.67 -9.23
C ILE A 216 -11.10 5.85 -9.50
N LEU A 217 -12.23 6.49 -9.77
CA LEU A 217 -13.48 5.79 -10.10
C LEU A 217 -13.63 5.50 -11.60
N ALA A 218 -12.60 5.75 -12.40
CA ALA A 218 -12.62 5.66 -13.86
C ALA A 218 -13.90 6.27 -14.49
N MET A 219 -14.35 7.40 -13.96
CA MET A 219 -15.53 8.11 -14.42
C MET A 219 -15.21 8.88 -15.72
N PRO A 220 -16.17 8.98 -16.65
CA PRO A 220 -16.02 9.87 -17.81
C PRO A 220 -15.91 11.33 -17.37
N ALA A 221 -15.05 12.11 -18.03
CA ALA A 221 -14.72 13.50 -17.65
C ALA A 221 -15.94 14.44 -17.60
N ASN A 222 -16.99 14.14 -18.37
CA ASN A 222 -18.20 14.94 -18.49
C ASN A 222 -19.32 14.54 -17.51
N VAL A 223 -19.07 13.59 -16.60
CA VAL A 223 -20.07 13.20 -15.60
C VAL A 223 -19.82 13.93 -14.29
N ALA A 224 -20.87 14.54 -13.76
CA ALA A 224 -20.85 15.12 -12.43
C ALA A 224 -20.63 14.01 -11.39
N LEU A 225 -19.67 14.23 -10.49
CA LEU A 225 -19.57 13.44 -9.27
C LEU A 225 -20.90 13.59 -8.53
N ARG A 226 -21.46 12.47 -8.03
CA ARG A 226 -22.62 12.57 -7.15
C ARG A 226 -22.17 13.32 -5.90
N THR A 227 -22.50 14.59 -5.82
CA THR A 227 -22.41 15.40 -4.62
C THR A 227 -23.41 14.85 -3.59
N GLN A 228 -23.05 13.75 -2.92
CA GLN A 228 -23.54 13.55 -1.56
C GLN A 228 -22.85 14.63 -0.74
N SER A 229 -23.43 15.84 -0.68
CA SER A 229 -23.05 16.88 0.29
C SER A 229 -21.54 16.87 0.60
N LEU A 230 -20.69 17.12 -0.40
CA LEU A 230 -19.24 17.29 -0.25
C LEU A 230 -18.89 18.58 0.53
N LEU A 231 -19.85 19.13 1.29
CA LEU A 231 -19.58 20.08 2.34
C LEU A 231 -18.79 19.36 3.43
N SER A 232 -17.47 19.47 3.34
CA SER A 232 -16.58 19.62 4.49
C SER A 232 -16.88 18.64 5.64
N THR A 233 -16.45 17.40 5.51
CA THR A 233 -16.21 16.58 6.71
C THR A 233 -14.80 16.04 6.72
N CYS A 234 -13.90 16.91 7.19
CA CYS A 234 -12.57 16.58 7.68
C CYS A 234 -12.67 15.42 8.68
N ALA A 235 -12.22 14.24 8.29
CA ALA A 235 -12.12 13.11 9.20
C ALA A 235 -10.63 12.76 9.39
N PRO A 236 -10.10 12.88 10.62
CA PRO A 236 -8.67 12.74 10.88
C PRO A 236 -8.19 11.28 10.80
N LEU A 237 -7.07 11.03 10.13
CA LEU A 237 -6.39 9.72 10.09
C LEU A 237 -5.63 9.50 11.39
N TRP A 238 -6.31 9.12 12.48
CA TRP A 238 -5.64 8.84 13.76
C TRP A 238 -6.12 7.59 14.50
N MET A 239 -5.10 6.87 14.97
CA MET A 239 -5.10 5.63 15.72
C MET A 239 -5.83 5.77 17.06
N LYS A 240 -6.82 4.91 17.31
CA LYS A 240 -7.38 4.71 18.65
C LYS A 240 -6.47 3.77 19.45
N SER A 241 -5.37 4.30 19.97
CA SER A 241 -4.74 3.71 21.16
C SER A 241 -5.24 4.48 22.39
N SER A 242 -5.53 3.74 23.45
CA SER A 242 -6.43 4.08 24.55
C SER A 242 -6.26 5.48 25.19
N ARG A 243 -7.42 6.07 25.51
CA ARG A 243 -7.71 7.12 26.51
C ARG A 243 -6.86 8.40 26.43
N ALA A 244 -7.52 9.42 25.88
CA ALA A 244 -7.28 10.86 26.01
C ALA A 244 -6.51 11.54 24.86
N LEU A 245 -7.04 12.71 24.48
CA LEU A 245 -6.39 13.87 23.84
C LEU A 245 -6.50 14.03 22.30
N HIS A 246 -7.31 15.04 21.94
CA HIS A 246 -7.16 16.11 20.92
C HIS A 246 -6.77 15.82 19.46
N LYS A 247 -7.38 16.63 18.58
CA LYS A 247 -7.55 16.50 17.12
C LYS A 247 -6.29 16.87 16.32
N ASN A 248 -5.99 16.10 15.26
CA ASN A 248 -5.13 16.43 14.12
C ASN A 248 -5.75 15.80 12.88
N SER A 249 -5.85 16.48 11.73
CA SER A 249 -6.47 15.91 10.52
C SER A 249 -5.46 15.59 9.40
N PHE A 250 -5.65 14.44 8.75
CA PHE A 250 -5.16 14.12 7.41
C PHE A 250 -6.43 14.16 6.57
N GLU A 251 -6.48 15.00 5.56
CA GLU A 251 -7.72 15.22 4.80
C GLU A 251 -7.52 14.79 3.37
N ILE A 252 -8.40 13.90 2.94
CA ILE A 252 -8.56 13.57 1.53
C ILE A 252 -9.45 14.67 0.97
N VAL A 253 -8.87 15.53 0.14
CA VAL A 253 -9.58 16.63 -0.50
C VAL A 253 -9.83 16.24 -1.96
N GLU A 254 -11.04 16.47 -2.44
CA GLU A 254 -11.37 16.28 -3.85
C GLU A 254 -10.90 17.51 -4.64
N GLU A 255 -10.27 17.28 -5.80
CA GLU A 255 -9.94 18.36 -6.73
C GLU A 255 -11.22 18.85 -7.42
N SER A 256 -11.51 20.15 -7.30
CA SER A 256 -12.73 20.80 -7.79
C SER A 256 -12.77 20.94 -9.31
#